data_AF-A0A1M5N0T2-F1
#
_entry.id   AF-A0A1M5N0T2-F1
#
_cell.length_a   1.000
_cell.length_b   1.000
_cell.length_c   1.000
_cell.angle_alpha   90.00
_cell.angle_beta   90.00
_cell.angle_gamma   90.00
#
_symmetry.space_group_name_H-M   'P 1'
#
loop_
_entity.id
_entity.type
_entity.pdbx_description
1 polymer ?
#
loop_
_entity_poly.entity_id
_entity_poly.type
_entity_poly.pdbx_seq_one_letter_code
_entity_poly.pdbx_strand_id
1 'polypeptide(L)'
;MNNEKYLKYISIFVGVALVISLIMNVTLISKVDELQFRMDQLSTTQHDIMNNVHTQTGQIESALAEFKEEQSWISPIQFNFNKENEEDGTTEAKFEWQIKELEEDSEVVFHYAFGDEEEFTDIPVEAIEQGLYQVTVPLKLDVEPQWDIFIRNETNHSEMMKPDIDEKEREKSKLRYYVTVSSDDMVKSNDIRWEYMDYFGASKYGIIQTDVDLMDDIYHVNVTYHGVDQSSIVVDEVYLLKYQGNNLIGEEEITIENGNHSIENEIRFFHLYEQEMYEDMRLVIKTVYSNGDSFEKEVYSE
;
A
#
# COMPACT_ATOMS: atom_id res chain seq x y z
N MET A 1 75.59 -44.55 20.26
CA MET A 1 74.58 -45.54 19.83
C MET A 1 73.20 -45.40 20.51
N ASN A 2 72.91 -44.29 21.22
CA ASN A 2 71.59 -44.05 21.84
C ASN A 2 70.73 -43.01 21.08
N ASN A 3 71.32 -42.08 20.32
CA ASN A 3 70.58 -41.00 19.65
C ASN A 3 69.64 -41.49 18.53
N GLU A 4 70.01 -42.54 17.79
CA GLU A 4 69.13 -43.11 16.75
C GLU A 4 67.87 -43.76 17.33
N LYS A 5 67.98 -44.39 18.51
CA LYS A 5 66.81 -44.92 19.21
C LYS A 5 65.88 -43.80 19.66
N TYR A 6 66.42 -42.72 20.21
CA TYR A 6 65.62 -41.55 20.62
C TYR A 6 64.90 -40.88 19.43
N LEU A 7 65.58 -40.69 18.29
CA LEU A 7 64.96 -40.14 17.09
C LEU A 7 63.82 -41.02 16.56
N LYS A 8 63.98 -42.35 16.62
CA LYS A 8 62.92 -43.29 16.25
C LYS A 8 61.70 -43.19 17.18
N TYR A 9 61.91 -43.05 18.49
CA TYR A 9 60.81 -42.87 19.44
C TYR A 9 60.10 -41.52 19.27
N ILE A 10 60.83 -40.43 19.00
CA ILE A 10 60.24 -39.11 18.72
C ILE A 10 59.41 -39.17 17.43
N SER A 11 59.93 -39.78 16.36
CA SER A 11 59.20 -39.92 15.10
C SER A 11 57.92 -40.75 15.25
N ILE A 12 57.94 -41.82 16.04
CA ILE A 12 56.75 -42.62 16.35
C ILE A 12 55.75 -41.79 17.17
N PHE A 13 56.21 -41.08 18.19
CA PHE A 13 55.36 -40.24 19.04
C PHE A 13 54.66 -39.13 18.23
N VAL A 14 55.41 -38.43 17.38
CA VAL A 14 54.86 -37.39 16.48
C VAL A 14 53.84 -38.00 15.52
N GLY A 15 54.12 -39.19 14.97
CA GLY A 15 53.19 -39.92 14.12
C GLY A 15 51.87 -40.26 14.84
N VAL A 16 51.94 -40.77 16.08
CA VAL A 16 50.74 -41.05 16.88
C VAL A 16 49.98 -39.78 17.24
N ALA A 17 50.67 -38.71 17.63
CA ALA A 17 50.04 -37.43 17.95
C ALA A 17 49.29 -36.83 16.74
N LEU A 18 49.86 -36.95 15.53
CA LEU A 18 49.21 -36.52 14.29
C LEU A 18 47.96 -37.36 13.98
N VAL A 19 48.01 -38.68 14.16
CA VAL A 19 46.84 -39.55 13.96
C VAL A 19 45.72 -39.20 14.95
N ILE A 20 46.06 -38.96 16.23
CA ILE A 20 45.08 -38.56 17.24
C ILE A 20 44.47 -37.20 16.90
N SER A 21 45.29 -36.23 16.48
CA SER A 21 44.83 -34.91 16.04
C SER A 21 43.88 -35.00 14.85
N LEU A 22 44.20 -35.87 13.87
CA LEU A 22 43.34 -36.12 12.70
C LEU A 22 41.99 -36.71 13.12
N ILE A 23 41.98 -37.72 14.01
CA ILE A 23 40.75 -38.34 14.51
C ILE A 23 39.89 -37.32 15.29
N MET A 24 40.52 -36.47 16.10
CA MET A 24 39.81 -35.39 16.79
C MET A 24 39.18 -34.39 15.82
N ASN A 25 39.90 -33.98 14.76
CA ASN A 25 39.34 -33.07 13.76
C ASN A 25 38.16 -33.69 13.02
N VAL A 26 38.26 -34.95 12.61
CA VAL A 26 37.15 -35.65 11.93
C VAL A 26 35.93 -35.75 12.84
N THR A 27 36.12 -36.14 14.10
CA THR A 27 35.00 -36.24 15.07
C THR A 27 34.40 -34.89 15.43
N LEU A 28 35.18 -33.81 15.43
CA LEU A 28 34.67 -32.45 15.62
C LEU A 28 33.82 -32.01 14.42
N ILE A 29 34.28 -32.25 13.19
CA ILE A 29 33.51 -31.94 11.97
C ILE A 29 32.18 -32.68 11.96
N SER A 30 32.16 -33.99 12.24
CA SER A 30 30.90 -34.75 12.27
C SER A 30 29.92 -34.27 13.34
N LYS A 31 30.41 -33.75 14.48
CA LYS A 31 29.55 -33.16 15.52
C LYS A 31 28.99 -31.80 15.11
N VAL A 32 29.74 -31.01 14.34
CA VAL A 32 29.27 -29.74 13.79
C VAL A 32 28.15 -30.01 12.78
N ASP A 33 28.30 -31.00 11.90
CA ASP A 33 27.25 -31.39 10.94
C ASP A 33 25.96 -31.85 11.65
N GLU A 34 26.08 -32.64 12.72
CA GLU A 34 24.93 -33.07 13.52
C GLU A 34 24.25 -31.89 14.23
N LEU A 35 25.04 -30.93 14.71
CA LEU A 35 24.52 -29.74 15.38
C LEU A 35 23.82 -28.80 14.39
N GLN A 36 24.36 -28.66 13.18
CA GLN A 36 23.73 -27.92 12.09
C GLN A 36 22.39 -28.55 11.70
N PHE A 37 22.36 -29.87 11.51
CA PHE A 37 21.12 -30.59 11.21
C PHE A 37 20.05 -30.41 12.31
N ARG A 38 20.45 -30.47 13.59
CA ARG A 38 19.54 -30.20 14.72
C ARG A 38 19.06 -28.75 14.76
N MET A 39 19.92 -27.79 14.39
CA MET A 39 19.55 -26.38 14.26
C MET A 39 18.53 -26.16 13.15
N ASP A 40 18.71 -26.80 12.00
CA ASP A 40 17.79 -26.69 10.86
C ASP A 40 16.41 -27.28 11.22
N GLN A 41 16.39 -28.42 11.92
CA GLN A 41 15.14 -29.01 12.43
C GLN A 41 14.45 -28.13 13.48
N LEU A 42 15.21 -27.51 14.39
CA LEU A 42 14.67 -26.60 15.40
C LEU A 42 14.09 -25.34 14.75
N SER A 43 14.79 -24.79 13.77
CA SER A 43 14.34 -23.64 12.98
C SER A 43 13.03 -23.95 12.24
N THR A 44 12.96 -25.12 11.59
CA THR A 44 11.73 -25.58 10.91
C THR A 44 10.57 -25.73 11.90
N THR A 45 10.80 -26.36 13.05
CA THR A 45 9.78 -26.53 14.10
C THR A 45 9.32 -25.20 14.68
N GLN A 46 10.23 -24.25 14.88
CA GLN A 46 9.90 -22.89 15.33
C GLN A 46 9.02 -22.17 14.32
N HIS A 47 9.35 -22.29 13.03
CA HIS A 47 8.54 -21.74 11.94
C HIS A 47 7.14 -22.36 11.91
N ASP A 48 7.02 -23.69 12.05
CA ASP A 48 5.72 -24.38 12.10
C ASP A 48 4.88 -23.96 13.32
N ILE A 49 5.50 -23.80 14.50
CA ILE A 49 4.80 -23.30 15.69
C ILE A 49 4.32 -21.86 15.46
N MET A 50 5.16 -21.00 14.91
CA MET A 50 4.81 -19.61 14.62
C MET A 50 3.65 -19.50 13.62
N ASN A 51 3.68 -20.32 12.56
CA ASN A 51 2.61 -20.40 11.56
C ASN A 51 1.29 -20.92 12.17
N ASN A 52 1.35 -21.92 13.05
CA ASN A 52 0.17 -22.44 13.76
C ASN A 52 -0.42 -21.42 14.73
N VAL A 53 0.41 -20.69 15.48
CA VAL A 53 -0.04 -19.61 16.38
C VAL A 53 -0.69 -18.49 15.57
N HIS A 54 -0.10 -18.10 14.44
CA HIS A 54 -0.66 -17.07 13.57
C HIS A 54 -2.02 -17.50 13.02
N THR A 55 -2.15 -18.74 12.56
CA THR A 55 -3.41 -19.31 12.07
C THR A 55 -4.49 -19.36 13.15
N GLN A 56 -4.14 -19.80 14.37
CA GLN A 56 -5.08 -19.84 15.50
C GLN A 56 -5.49 -18.44 15.95
N THR A 57 -4.57 -17.47 15.93
CA THR A 57 -4.87 -16.07 16.25
C THR A 57 -5.85 -15.50 15.24
N GLY A 58 -5.63 -15.72 13.95
CA GLY A 58 -6.56 -15.30 12.90
C GLY A 58 -7.95 -15.92 13.04
N GLN A 59 -8.04 -17.20 13.46
CA GLN A 59 -9.33 -17.84 13.75
C GLN A 59 -10.06 -17.21 14.95
N ILE A 60 -9.33 -16.87 16.02
CA ILE A 60 -9.90 -16.19 17.20
C ILE A 60 -10.38 -14.79 16.84
N GLU A 61 -9.61 -14.03 16.08
CA GLU A 61 -9.98 -12.69 15.61
C GLU A 61 -11.23 -12.74 14.73
N SER A 62 -11.31 -13.71 13.82
CA SER A 62 -12.50 -13.92 12.99
C SER A 62 -13.74 -14.28 13.82
N ALA A 63 -13.63 -15.22 14.77
CA ALA A 63 -14.73 -15.59 15.65
C ALA A 63 -15.17 -14.43 16.56
N LEU A 64 -14.23 -13.60 17.02
CA LEU A 64 -14.53 -12.41 17.81
C LEU A 64 -15.24 -11.34 16.96
N ALA A 65 -14.84 -11.17 15.70
CA ALA A 65 -15.50 -10.26 14.77
C ALA A 65 -16.94 -10.71 14.49
N GLU A 66 -17.15 -12.01 14.20
CA GLU A 66 -18.48 -12.60 14.01
C GLU A 66 -19.36 -12.42 15.26
N PHE A 67 -18.81 -12.70 16.45
CA PHE A 67 -19.53 -12.49 17.71
C PHE A 67 -19.94 -11.02 17.93
N LYS A 68 -19.05 -10.07 17.62
CA LYS A 68 -19.37 -8.63 17.69
C LYS A 68 -20.47 -8.25 16.69
N GLU A 69 -20.44 -8.82 15.50
CA GLU A 69 -21.45 -8.58 14.46
C GLU A 69 -22.83 -9.16 14.84
N GLU A 70 -22.87 -10.36 15.42
CA GLU A 70 -24.10 -10.97 15.92
C GLU A 70 -24.76 -10.12 17.02
N GLN A 71 -23.95 -9.60 17.96
CA GLN A 71 -24.40 -8.73 19.05
C GLN A 71 -24.68 -7.28 18.62
N SER A 72 -24.29 -6.90 17.40
CA SER A 72 -24.54 -5.55 16.89
C SER A 72 -26.04 -5.34 16.63
N TRP A 73 -26.56 -4.21 17.09
CA TRP A 73 -27.95 -3.79 16.89
C TRP A 73 -28.21 -3.29 15.45
N ILE A 74 -27.14 -2.99 14.71
CA ILE A 74 -27.13 -2.53 13.32
C ILE A 74 -26.29 -3.50 12.47
N SER A 75 -26.71 -3.76 11.24
CA SER A 75 -25.90 -4.49 10.26
C SER A 75 -24.66 -3.68 9.88
N PRO A 76 -23.65 -4.31 9.23
CA PRO A 76 -22.66 -3.55 8.49
C PRO A 76 -23.36 -2.58 7.52
N ILE A 77 -22.89 -1.34 7.47
CA ILE A 77 -23.36 -0.36 6.50
C ILE A 77 -22.71 -0.72 5.17
N GLN A 78 -23.52 -1.14 4.21
CA GLN A 78 -23.10 -1.39 2.84
C GLN A 78 -22.95 -0.07 2.12
N PHE A 79 -21.88 0.04 1.36
CA PHE A 79 -21.49 1.24 0.67
C PHE A 79 -21.33 0.94 -0.81
N ASN A 80 -22.09 1.65 -1.64
CA ASN A 80 -22.08 1.47 -3.08
C ASN A 80 -22.01 2.83 -3.76
N PHE A 81 -21.12 2.95 -4.74
CA PHE A 81 -21.04 4.13 -5.58
C PHE A 81 -21.73 3.92 -6.90
N ASN A 82 -22.49 4.93 -7.32
CA ASN A 82 -23.06 4.94 -8.65
C ASN A 82 -22.04 5.54 -9.64
N LYS A 83 -21.29 4.66 -10.33
CA LYS A 83 -20.33 5.06 -11.37
C LYS A 83 -21.00 5.63 -12.64
N GLU A 84 -22.30 5.41 -12.83
CA GLU A 84 -22.99 5.79 -14.08
C GLU A 84 -23.46 7.26 -14.12
N ASN A 85 -23.54 7.92 -12.96
CA ASN A 85 -24.08 9.28 -12.80
C ASN A 85 -23.02 10.28 -12.32
N GLU A 86 -21.84 10.28 -12.95
CA GLU A 86 -20.81 11.28 -12.67
C GLU A 86 -21.05 12.51 -13.56
N GLU A 87 -21.74 13.53 -13.03
CA GLU A 87 -21.93 14.82 -13.68
C GLU A 87 -21.12 15.87 -12.89
N ASP A 88 -20.24 16.60 -13.57
CA ASP A 88 -19.43 17.71 -13.02
C ASP A 88 -18.57 17.38 -11.76
N GLY A 89 -18.05 16.15 -11.64
CA GLY A 89 -17.21 15.73 -10.51
C GLY A 89 -17.98 15.52 -9.21
N THR A 90 -19.32 15.52 -9.29
CA THR A 90 -20.20 15.04 -8.22
C THR A 90 -20.62 13.61 -8.51
N THR A 91 -20.51 12.74 -7.51
CA THR A 91 -20.98 11.36 -7.55
C THR A 91 -21.91 11.09 -6.37
N GLU A 92 -22.78 10.10 -6.53
CA GLU A 92 -23.71 9.68 -5.50
C GLU A 92 -23.19 8.42 -4.80
N ALA A 93 -22.98 8.54 -3.49
CA ALA A 93 -22.69 7.40 -2.62
C ALA A 93 -23.98 6.92 -1.96
N LYS A 94 -24.36 5.67 -2.22
CA LYS A 94 -25.49 5.00 -1.59
C LYS A 94 -24.99 4.20 -0.39
N PHE A 95 -25.58 4.47 0.77
CA PHE A 95 -25.38 3.71 2.00
C PHE A 95 -26.66 2.94 2.32
N GLU A 96 -26.52 1.68 2.71
CA GLU A 96 -27.63 0.80 3.05
C GLU A 96 -27.32 -0.01 4.31
N TRP A 97 -28.24 -0.05 5.27
CA TRP A 97 -28.06 -0.80 6.50
C TRP A 97 -29.40 -1.25 7.08
N GLN A 98 -29.35 -2.24 7.96
CA GLN A 98 -30.50 -2.77 8.67
C GLN A 98 -30.36 -2.61 10.18
N ILE A 99 -31.40 -2.12 10.84
CA ILE A 99 -31.52 -2.04 12.29
C ILE A 99 -32.39 -3.19 12.78
N LYS A 100 -31.85 -4.04 13.66
CA LYS A 100 -32.51 -5.29 14.09
C LYS A 100 -33.65 -5.04 15.09
N GLU A 101 -33.51 -4.04 15.95
CA GLU A 101 -34.43 -3.73 17.04
C GLU A 101 -34.71 -2.23 17.06
N LEU A 102 -35.87 -1.83 16.54
CA LEU A 102 -36.28 -0.44 16.44
C LEU A 102 -37.66 -0.24 17.09
N GLU A 103 -37.79 0.79 17.92
CA GLU A 103 -39.10 1.22 18.46
C GLU A 103 -39.87 1.99 17.37
N GLU A 104 -41.20 1.89 17.35
CA GLU A 104 -42.05 2.41 16.26
C GLU A 104 -41.88 3.92 15.97
N ASP A 105 -41.46 4.70 16.97
CA ASP A 105 -41.27 6.16 16.88
C ASP A 105 -39.79 6.59 16.91
N SER A 106 -38.86 5.68 16.59
CA SER A 106 -37.42 6.02 16.59
C SER A 106 -37.04 6.88 15.38
N GLU A 107 -36.27 7.93 15.62
CA GLU A 107 -35.62 8.74 14.59
C GLU A 107 -34.26 8.15 14.24
N VAL A 108 -33.98 7.99 12.95
CA VAL A 108 -32.70 7.47 12.45
C VAL A 108 -31.99 8.56 11.65
N VAL A 109 -30.77 8.87 12.05
CA VAL A 109 -29.95 9.91 11.42
C VAL A 109 -28.64 9.31 10.95
N PHE A 110 -28.30 9.57 9.68
CA PHE A 110 -26.99 9.26 9.12
C PHE A 110 -26.10 10.49 9.22
N HIS A 111 -24.91 10.31 9.76
CA HIS A 111 -23.91 11.35 9.95
C HIS A 111 -22.73 11.06 9.03
N TYR A 112 -22.27 12.07 8.28
CA TYR A 112 -21.05 11.94 7.49
C TYR A 112 -20.20 13.21 7.52
N ALA A 113 -18.89 13.06 7.36
CA ALA A 113 -17.92 14.15 7.21
C ALA A 113 -16.89 13.74 6.16
N PHE A 114 -16.52 14.64 5.27
CA PHE A 114 -15.56 14.36 4.21
C PHE A 114 -14.22 15.06 4.44
N GLY A 115 -13.13 14.34 4.23
CA GLY A 115 -11.77 14.82 4.44
C GLY A 115 -11.53 15.32 5.86
N ASP A 116 -11.00 16.54 5.94
CA ASP A 116 -10.61 17.21 7.20
C ASP A 116 -11.78 17.91 7.93
N GLU A 117 -13.03 17.72 7.50
CA GLU A 117 -14.19 18.37 8.15
C GLU A 117 -14.35 17.92 9.62
N GLU A 118 -14.26 18.85 10.57
CA GLU A 118 -14.40 18.51 12.00
C GLU A 118 -15.85 18.15 12.38
N GLU A 119 -16.82 18.75 11.70
CA GLU A 119 -18.25 18.60 11.99
C GLU A 119 -18.91 17.60 11.03
N PHE A 120 -19.82 16.79 11.57
CA PHE A 120 -20.63 15.87 10.76
C PHE A 120 -21.86 16.59 10.21
N THR A 121 -22.20 16.26 8.97
CA THR A 121 -23.48 16.62 8.34
C THR A 121 -24.50 15.53 8.63
N ASP A 122 -25.66 15.96 9.13
CA ASP A 122 -26.75 15.08 9.54
C ASP A 122 -27.79 14.97 8.43
N ILE A 123 -28.15 13.73 8.06
CA ILE A 123 -29.21 13.44 7.12
C ILE A 123 -30.25 12.56 7.81
N PRO A 124 -31.50 13.04 8.01
CA PRO A 124 -32.58 12.20 8.50
C PRO A 124 -32.93 11.14 7.44
N VAL A 125 -33.11 9.90 7.88
CA VAL A 125 -33.27 8.75 6.97
C VAL A 125 -34.62 8.09 7.18
N GLU A 126 -35.37 7.93 6.09
CA GLU A 126 -36.61 7.16 6.09
C GLU A 126 -36.33 5.68 5.79
N ALA A 127 -37.07 4.80 6.45
CA ALA A 127 -36.98 3.37 6.21
C ALA A 127 -37.58 3.04 4.82
N ILE A 128 -36.81 2.33 4.00
CA ILE A 128 -37.30 1.81 2.71
C ILE A 128 -38.14 0.54 2.89
N GLU A 129 -37.77 -0.29 3.87
CA GLU A 129 -38.53 -1.45 4.34
C GLU A 129 -38.39 -1.55 5.86
N GLN A 130 -39.14 -2.45 6.52
CA GLN A 130 -39.13 -2.57 7.98
C GLN A 130 -37.71 -2.84 8.51
N GLY A 131 -37.13 -1.84 9.17
CA GLY A 131 -35.76 -1.88 9.70
C GLY A 131 -34.66 -1.69 8.67
N LEU A 132 -34.96 -1.56 7.37
CA LEU A 132 -33.98 -1.34 6.30
C LEU A 132 -33.97 0.14 5.91
N TYR A 133 -32.79 0.74 5.94
CA TYR A 133 -32.56 2.16 5.71
C TYR A 133 -31.59 2.37 4.57
N GLN A 134 -31.81 3.46 3.85
CA GLN A 134 -30.94 3.86 2.76
C GLN A 134 -30.82 5.38 2.72
N VAL A 135 -29.60 5.88 2.52
CA VAL A 135 -29.35 7.28 2.21
C VAL A 135 -28.43 7.39 1.00
N THR A 136 -28.66 8.42 0.20
CA THR A 136 -27.77 8.81 -0.89
C THR A 136 -27.11 10.13 -0.53
N VAL A 137 -25.78 10.14 -0.49
CA VAL A 137 -24.99 11.33 -0.18
C VAL A 137 -24.32 11.82 -1.47
N PRO A 138 -24.55 13.07 -1.89
CA PRO A 138 -23.79 13.66 -2.98
C PRO A 138 -22.38 13.98 -2.47
N LEU A 139 -21.38 13.34 -3.08
CA LEU A 139 -19.97 13.57 -2.78
C LEU A 139 -19.34 14.33 -3.93
N LYS A 140 -18.71 15.45 -3.61
CA LYS A 140 -17.85 16.17 -4.56
C LYS A 140 -16.43 15.65 -4.38
N LEU A 141 -16.01 14.76 -5.27
CA LEU A 141 -14.69 14.15 -5.21
C LEU A 141 -13.76 14.88 -6.18
N ASP A 142 -12.66 15.40 -5.65
CA ASP A 142 -11.54 15.86 -6.47
C ASP A 142 -10.70 14.63 -6.82
N VAL A 143 -11.07 13.98 -7.93
CA VAL A 143 -10.48 12.70 -8.35
C VAL A 143 -9.18 12.95 -9.12
N GLU A 144 -8.08 12.48 -8.56
CA GLU A 144 -6.75 12.48 -9.17
C GLU A 144 -6.27 11.05 -9.40
N PRO A 145 -5.35 10.77 -10.33
CA PRO A 145 -4.71 9.47 -10.40
C PRO A 145 -3.97 9.12 -9.11
N GLN A 146 -3.88 7.83 -8.81
CA GLN A 146 -3.02 7.36 -7.73
C GLN A 146 -1.56 7.45 -8.17
N TRP A 147 -0.67 7.96 -7.31
CA TRP A 147 0.75 8.10 -7.60
C TRP A 147 1.60 7.21 -6.71
N ASP A 148 2.36 6.30 -7.30
CA ASP A 148 3.33 5.46 -6.61
C ASP A 148 4.74 5.93 -7.00
N ILE A 149 5.44 6.64 -6.10
CA ILE A 149 6.75 7.26 -6.39
C ILE A 149 7.87 6.48 -5.69
N PHE A 150 8.80 5.96 -6.49
CA PHE A 150 9.98 5.24 -6.03
C PHE A 150 11.23 6.06 -6.37
N ILE A 151 12.07 6.30 -5.37
CA ILE A 151 13.36 6.98 -5.56
C ILE A 151 14.46 6.03 -5.14
N ARG A 152 15.35 5.70 -6.08
CA ARG A 152 16.53 4.87 -5.83
C ARG A 152 17.77 5.74 -5.98
N ASN A 153 18.68 5.64 -5.01
CA ASN A 153 19.97 6.31 -5.06
C ASN A 153 21.05 5.23 -4.96
N GLU A 154 21.87 5.04 -5.99
CA GLU A 154 22.86 3.96 -6.00
C GLU A 154 23.88 4.05 -4.87
N THR A 155 24.20 5.27 -4.41
CA THR A 155 25.18 5.50 -3.34
C THR A 155 24.70 5.00 -1.97
N ASN A 156 23.38 4.91 -1.76
CA ASN A 156 22.76 4.40 -0.56
C ASN A 156 21.80 3.28 -0.96
N HIS A 157 22.15 2.02 -0.71
CA HIS A 157 21.30 0.83 -0.99
C HIS A 157 19.95 0.80 -0.22
N SER A 158 19.46 1.95 0.25
CA SER A 158 18.11 2.16 0.74
C SER A 158 17.21 2.59 -0.41
N GLU A 159 16.30 1.72 -0.80
CA GLU A 159 15.10 2.12 -1.54
C GLU A 159 14.24 2.95 -0.57
N MET A 160 14.06 4.23 -0.88
CA MET A 160 13.24 5.11 -0.08
C MET A 160 11.91 5.27 -0.81
N MET A 161 10.90 4.49 -0.41
CA MET A 161 9.52 4.92 -0.62
C MET A 161 9.38 6.24 0.14
N LYS A 162 8.69 7.24 -0.42
CA LYS A 162 8.34 8.47 0.31
C LYS A 162 6.96 8.28 0.96
N PRO A 163 6.84 7.66 2.17
CA PRO A 163 5.54 7.44 2.81
C PRO A 163 4.89 8.75 3.29
N ASP A 164 5.66 9.81 3.56
CA ASP A 164 5.16 11.01 4.25
C ASP A 164 4.29 11.94 3.39
N ILE A 165 4.37 11.85 2.05
CA ILE A 165 3.51 12.66 1.16
C ILE A 165 2.09 12.07 1.09
N ASP A 166 1.95 10.76 1.31
CA ASP A 166 0.73 9.99 1.05
C ASP A 166 -0.28 10.10 2.22
N GLU A 167 0.17 10.14 3.48
CA GLU A 167 -0.76 10.08 4.62
C GLU A 167 -1.66 11.33 4.77
N LYS A 168 -1.12 12.53 4.50
CA LYS A 168 -1.92 13.77 4.55
C LYS A 168 -2.91 13.88 3.39
N GLU A 169 -2.58 13.33 2.24
CA GLU A 169 -3.48 13.31 1.09
C GLU A 169 -4.59 12.27 1.29
N ARG A 170 -4.26 11.11 1.84
CA ARG A 170 -5.25 10.08 2.23
C ARG A 170 -6.26 10.56 3.26
N GLU A 171 -5.88 11.46 4.18
CA GLU A 171 -6.86 12.04 5.11
C GLU A 171 -7.86 12.96 4.39
N LYS A 172 -7.48 13.62 3.28
CA LYS A 172 -8.42 14.46 2.51
C LYS A 172 -9.47 13.67 1.75
N SER A 173 -9.16 12.43 1.36
CA SER A 173 -10.09 11.54 0.66
C SER A 173 -10.89 10.65 1.62
N LYS A 174 -10.76 10.84 2.93
CA LYS A 174 -11.40 10.02 3.94
C LYS A 174 -12.85 10.43 4.15
N LEU A 175 -13.76 9.50 3.94
CA LEU A 175 -15.17 9.66 4.26
C LEU A 175 -15.45 9.03 5.62
N ARG A 176 -15.76 9.83 6.63
CA ARG A 176 -16.16 9.35 7.96
C ARG A 176 -17.66 9.32 8.07
N TYR A 177 -18.23 8.26 8.64
CA TYR A 177 -19.67 8.14 8.78
C TYR A 177 -20.11 7.26 9.96
N TYR A 178 -21.30 7.53 10.48
CA TYR A 178 -21.95 6.72 11.51
C TYR A 178 -23.47 6.94 11.47
N VAL A 179 -24.22 6.11 12.19
CA VAL A 179 -25.67 6.12 12.28
C VAL A 179 -26.05 6.26 13.75
N THR A 180 -26.99 7.16 14.02
CA THR A 180 -27.66 7.24 15.31
C THR A 180 -29.12 6.85 15.19
N VAL A 181 -29.63 6.30 16.29
CA VAL A 181 -31.04 6.03 16.50
C VAL A 181 -31.43 6.65 17.82
N SER A 182 -32.42 7.55 17.80
CA SER A 182 -32.98 8.18 18.99
C SER A 182 -34.45 7.79 19.17
N SER A 183 -34.81 7.39 20.38
CA SER A 183 -36.18 7.28 20.87
C SER A 183 -36.33 8.09 22.16
N ASP A 184 -37.55 8.22 22.69
CA ASP A 184 -37.90 9.11 23.81
C ASP A 184 -36.94 9.05 25.01
N ASP A 185 -36.40 7.87 25.32
CA ASP A 185 -35.54 7.63 26.49
C ASP A 185 -34.12 7.15 26.14
N MET A 186 -33.78 6.97 24.86
CA MET A 186 -32.53 6.31 24.47
C MET A 186 -31.94 6.85 23.17
N VAL A 187 -30.62 7.04 23.16
CA VAL A 187 -29.84 7.30 21.94
C VAL A 187 -28.80 6.19 21.80
N LYS A 188 -28.82 5.49 20.66
CA LYS A 188 -27.81 4.52 20.26
C LYS A 188 -27.00 5.10 19.10
N SER A 189 -25.69 4.93 19.14
CA SER A 189 -24.78 5.25 18.04
C SER A 189 -23.94 4.02 17.74
N ASN A 190 -23.65 3.77 16.46
CA ASN A 190 -22.60 2.83 16.11
C ASN A 190 -21.24 3.55 16.16
N ASP A 191 -20.18 2.76 16.00
CA ASP A 191 -18.83 3.30 15.89
C ASP A 191 -18.66 4.07 14.58
N ILE A 192 -17.85 5.13 14.64
CA ILE A 192 -17.47 5.89 13.44
C ILE A 192 -16.65 4.98 12.54
N ARG A 193 -17.15 4.82 11.31
CA ARG A 193 -16.44 4.14 10.23
C ARG A 193 -15.78 5.17 9.33
N TRP A 194 -14.78 4.72 8.59
CA TRP A 194 -14.15 5.52 7.55
C TRP A 194 -13.91 4.67 6.32
N GLU A 195 -13.99 5.30 5.17
CA GLU A 195 -13.58 4.72 3.89
C GLU A 195 -12.69 5.71 3.14
N TYR A 196 -11.63 5.20 2.49
CA TYR A 196 -10.72 6.02 1.68
C TYR A 196 -11.25 6.09 0.25
N MET A 197 -11.37 7.29 -0.29
CA MET A 197 -11.92 7.51 -1.64
C MET A 197 -10.83 7.51 -2.74
N ASP A 198 -9.56 7.24 -2.40
CA ASP A 198 -8.45 7.28 -3.37
C ASP A 198 -8.61 6.27 -4.51
N TYR A 199 -9.28 5.13 -4.25
CA TYR A 199 -9.51 4.12 -5.28
C TYR A 199 -10.41 4.62 -6.42
N PHE A 200 -11.18 5.69 -6.23
CA PHE A 200 -11.95 6.33 -7.31
C PHE A 200 -11.04 6.94 -8.35
N GLY A 201 -10.06 7.71 -7.87
CA GLY A 201 -9.01 8.29 -8.67
C GLY A 201 -8.30 7.23 -9.52
N ALA A 202 -7.86 6.15 -8.87
CA ALA A 202 -7.26 5.01 -9.54
C ALA A 202 -8.20 4.35 -10.57
N SER A 203 -9.48 4.15 -10.24
CA SER A 203 -10.44 3.52 -11.18
C SER A 203 -10.76 4.38 -12.42
N LYS A 204 -10.65 5.71 -12.30
CA LYS A 204 -10.93 6.65 -13.38
C LYS A 204 -9.69 6.95 -14.21
N TYR A 205 -8.59 7.31 -13.55
CA TYR A 205 -7.35 7.79 -14.16
C TYR A 205 -6.18 6.81 -14.05
N GLY A 206 -6.39 5.61 -13.54
CA GLY A 206 -5.34 4.61 -13.34
C GLY A 206 -4.35 4.95 -12.22
N ILE A 207 -3.31 4.13 -12.16
CA ILE A 207 -2.18 4.30 -11.23
C ILE A 207 -0.97 4.76 -12.05
N ILE A 208 -0.30 5.80 -11.58
CA ILE A 208 0.95 6.31 -12.14
C ILE A 208 2.08 5.90 -11.22
N GLN A 209 2.87 4.93 -11.66
CA GLN A 209 4.11 4.59 -11.02
C GLN A 209 5.24 5.44 -11.61
N THR A 210 5.99 6.14 -10.78
CA THR A 210 7.19 6.87 -11.19
C THR A 210 8.42 6.34 -10.46
N ASP A 211 9.39 5.85 -11.22
CA ASP A 211 10.69 5.43 -10.71
C ASP A 211 11.74 6.49 -11.10
N VAL A 212 12.37 7.11 -10.09
CA VAL A 212 13.47 8.06 -10.24
C VAL A 212 14.76 7.39 -9.76
N ASP A 213 15.66 7.12 -10.70
CA ASP A 213 16.97 6.54 -10.42
C ASP A 213 18.03 7.65 -10.42
N LEU A 214 18.68 7.87 -9.27
CA LEU A 214 19.73 8.86 -9.07
C LEU A 214 21.10 8.16 -9.05
N MET A 215 22.00 8.57 -9.94
CA MET A 215 23.35 8.03 -10.09
C MET A 215 24.38 9.16 -10.19
N ASP A 216 25.13 9.41 -9.12
CA ASP A 216 26.13 10.48 -9.02
C ASP A 216 25.59 11.85 -9.50
N ASP A 217 25.89 12.27 -10.73
CA ASP A 217 25.51 13.56 -11.32
C ASP A 217 24.40 13.43 -12.39
N ILE A 218 23.82 12.25 -12.57
CA ILE A 218 22.75 11.99 -13.54
C ILE A 218 21.52 11.38 -12.89
N TYR A 219 20.37 11.56 -13.54
CA TYR A 219 19.14 10.91 -13.16
C TYR A 219 18.39 10.33 -14.36
N HIS A 220 17.62 9.28 -14.09
CA HIS A 220 16.67 8.67 -15.02
C HIS A 220 15.27 8.70 -14.44
N VAL A 221 14.28 8.87 -15.31
CA VAL A 221 12.87 8.85 -14.93
C VAL A 221 12.14 7.84 -15.80
N ASN A 222 11.51 6.86 -15.14
CA ASN A 222 10.56 5.96 -15.76
C ASN A 222 9.18 6.27 -15.21
N VAL A 223 8.19 6.39 -16.09
CA VAL A 223 6.79 6.50 -15.70
C VAL A 223 6.02 5.34 -16.31
N THR A 224 5.32 4.58 -15.47
CA THR A 224 4.44 3.50 -15.90
C THR A 224 3.02 3.87 -15.52
N TYR A 225 2.15 3.91 -16.51
CA TYR A 225 0.70 4.03 -16.30
C TYR A 225 0.10 2.62 -16.27
N HIS A 226 -0.73 2.36 -15.26
CA HIS A 226 -1.55 1.18 -15.12
C HIS A 226 -3.03 1.58 -15.13
N GLY A 227 -3.75 1.24 -16.20
CA GLY A 227 -5.20 1.34 -16.26
C GLY A 227 -5.84 0.37 -15.25
N VAL A 228 -6.77 0.88 -14.46
CA VAL A 228 -7.59 0.09 -13.54
C VAL A 228 -9.00 0.08 -14.06
N ASP A 229 -9.64 -1.10 -14.04
CA ASP A 229 -10.92 -1.35 -14.70
C ASP A 229 -10.85 -1.04 -16.22
N GLN A 230 -11.93 -1.29 -16.97
CA GLN A 230 -12.00 -0.94 -18.40
C GLN A 230 -12.17 0.58 -18.61
N SER A 231 -11.36 1.41 -17.92
CA SER A 231 -11.41 2.86 -18.07
C SER A 231 -11.11 3.25 -19.52
N SER A 232 -11.92 4.16 -20.04
CA SER A 232 -11.70 4.76 -21.36
C SER A 232 -10.68 5.90 -21.34
N ILE A 233 -10.29 6.35 -20.14
CA ILE A 233 -9.39 7.48 -19.92
C ILE A 233 -7.98 6.93 -19.70
N VAL A 234 -7.05 7.33 -20.57
CA VAL A 234 -5.66 6.83 -20.61
C VAL A 234 -4.69 7.99 -20.67
N VAL A 235 -3.45 7.79 -20.20
CA VAL A 235 -2.39 8.80 -20.28
C VAL A 235 -1.86 8.87 -21.71
N ASP A 236 -2.04 10.01 -22.37
CA ASP A 236 -1.56 10.24 -23.73
C ASP A 236 -0.15 10.86 -23.77
N GLU A 237 0.12 11.80 -22.86
CA GLU A 237 1.41 12.50 -22.81
C GLU A 237 1.92 12.57 -21.37
N VAL A 238 3.24 12.53 -21.21
CA VAL A 238 3.90 12.69 -19.91
C VAL A 238 5.06 13.67 -20.09
N TYR A 239 5.17 14.62 -19.18
CA TYR A 239 6.21 15.65 -19.18
C TYR A 239 6.96 15.64 -17.85
N LEU A 240 8.26 15.88 -17.91
CA LEU A 240 9.08 16.21 -16.75
C LEU A 240 9.26 17.73 -16.69
N LEU A 241 8.71 18.34 -15.65
CA LEU A 241 8.91 19.75 -15.32
C LEU A 241 10.11 19.88 -14.38
N LYS A 242 11.09 20.68 -14.79
CA LYS A 242 12.37 20.89 -14.11
C LYS A 242 12.38 22.26 -13.44
N TYR A 243 12.53 22.26 -12.13
CA TYR A 243 12.54 23.48 -11.31
C TYR A 243 13.89 23.66 -10.62
N GLN A 244 14.36 24.90 -10.57
CA GLN A 244 15.43 25.34 -9.68
C GLN A 244 14.82 26.23 -8.60
N GLY A 245 14.71 25.70 -7.38
CA GLY A 245 13.85 26.28 -6.35
C GLY A 245 12.39 26.36 -6.82
N ASN A 246 11.86 27.59 -6.97
CA ASN A 246 10.48 27.83 -7.45
C ASN A 246 10.38 28.24 -8.92
N ASN A 247 11.49 28.30 -9.66
CA ASN A 247 11.49 28.73 -11.05
C ASN A 247 11.52 27.52 -11.98
N LEU A 248 10.55 27.44 -12.90
CA LEU A 248 10.57 26.45 -13.97
C LEU A 248 11.70 26.79 -14.95
N ILE A 249 12.67 25.88 -15.08
CA ILE A 249 13.83 26.04 -15.96
C ILE A 249 13.76 25.16 -17.21
N GLY A 250 12.87 24.17 -17.24
CA GLY A 250 12.67 23.31 -18.40
C GLY A 250 11.42 22.44 -18.30
N GLU A 251 10.95 22.00 -19.46
CA GLU A 251 9.85 21.07 -19.64
C GLU A 251 10.27 20.09 -20.75
N GLU A 252 10.27 18.80 -20.44
CA GLU A 252 10.72 17.76 -21.35
C GLU A 252 9.64 16.69 -21.50
N GLU A 253 9.22 16.44 -22.73
CA GLU A 253 8.28 15.36 -23.04
C GLU A 253 8.99 14.00 -22.86
N ILE A 254 8.38 13.13 -22.06
CA ILE A 254 8.87 11.77 -21.81
C ILE A 254 8.34 10.87 -22.93
N THR A 255 9.26 10.24 -23.66
CA THR A 255 8.90 9.45 -24.84
C THR A 255 8.20 8.15 -24.46
N ILE A 256 7.07 7.87 -25.13
CA ILE A 256 6.38 6.59 -25.02
C ILE A 256 7.19 5.48 -25.71
N GLU A 257 7.35 4.34 -25.03
CA GLU A 257 8.04 3.19 -25.60
C GLU A 257 7.13 2.48 -26.62
N ASN A 258 7.27 2.86 -27.89
CA ASN A 258 6.54 2.31 -29.03
C ASN A 258 6.98 0.85 -29.31
N GLY A 259 6.54 -0.09 -28.48
CA GLY A 259 6.87 -1.51 -28.64
C GLY A 259 5.99 -2.48 -27.86
N ASN A 260 5.30 -2.01 -26.83
CA ASN A 260 4.52 -2.84 -25.90
C ASN A 260 3.07 -2.35 -25.77
N HIS A 261 2.41 -2.05 -26.89
CA HIS A 261 0.95 -2.01 -26.90
C HIS A 261 0.44 -3.44 -26.70
N SER A 262 0.30 -3.84 -25.43
CA SER A 262 -0.64 -4.91 -25.11
C SER A 262 -1.98 -4.53 -25.75
N ILE A 263 -2.66 -5.54 -26.29
CA ILE A 263 -3.88 -5.39 -27.09
C ILE A 263 -5.04 -4.75 -26.29
N GLU A 264 -4.84 -4.57 -24.98
CA GLU A 264 -5.73 -3.93 -24.03
C GLU A 264 -4.94 -2.77 -23.38
N ASN A 265 -5.50 -1.57 -23.38
CA ASN A 265 -4.91 -0.27 -23.01
C ASN A 265 -4.47 -0.15 -21.53
N GLU A 266 -4.14 -1.26 -20.88
CA GLU A 266 -3.95 -1.37 -19.44
C GLU A 266 -2.58 -0.92 -18.98
N ILE A 267 -1.54 -0.92 -19.82
CA ILE A 267 -0.19 -0.50 -19.39
C ILE A 267 0.49 0.36 -20.46
N ARG A 268 1.05 1.51 -20.06
CA ARG A 268 1.88 2.37 -20.91
C ARG A 268 3.19 2.70 -20.20
N PHE A 269 4.29 2.63 -20.94
CA PHE A 269 5.63 2.93 -20.45
C PHE A 269 6.16 4.20 -21.10
N PHE A 270 6.67 5.10 -20.27
CA PHE A 270 7.29 6.35 -20.67
C PHE A 270 8.69 6.41 -20.09
N HIS A 271 9.68 6.72 -20.92
CA HIS A 271 11.07 6.76 -20.54
C HIS A 271 11.72 8.09 -20.90
N LEU A 272 12.44 8.67 -19.94
CA LEU A 272 13.34 9.79 -20.15
C LEU A 272 14.78 9.33 -19.94
N TYR A 273 15.58 9.48 -20.99
CA TYR A 273 17.01 9.17 -20.97
C TYR A 273 17.79 10.16 -20.11
N GLU A 274 18.96 9.71 -19.64
CA GLU A 274 19.94 10.39 -18.79
C GLU A 274 19.91 11.92 -18.87
N GLN A 275 19.66 12.57 -17.73
CA GLN A 275 19.72 14.01 -17.55
C GLN A 275 20.72 14.37 -16.45
N GLU A 276 21.38 15.52 -16.57
CA GLU A 276 22.31 16.02 -15.54
C GLU A 276 21.54 16.60 -14.34
N MET A 277 21.99 16.25 -13.13
CA MET A 277 21.52 16.85 -11.89
C MET A 277 22.09 18.27 -11.71
N TYR A 278 21.40 19.10 -10.92
CA TYR A 278 21.81 20.47 -10.60
C TYR A 278 21.39 20.86 -9.19
N GLU A 279 22.00 21.91 -8.63
CA GLU A 279 21.70 22.37 -7.26
C GLU A 279 20.25 22.87 -7.13
N ASP A 280 19.63 22.59 -5.98
CA ASP A 280 18.24 22.94 -5.65
C ASP A 280 17.22 22.38 -6.66
N MET A 281 17.49 21.18 -7.16
CA MET A 281 16.65 20.51 -8.15
C MET A 281 15.33 20.05 -7.56
N ARG A 282 14.24 20.44 -8.22
CA ARG A 282 12.90 19.91 -7.98
C ARG A 282 12.30 19.38 -9.29
N LEU A 283 11.83 18.14 -9.25
CA LEU A 283 11.26 17.44 -10.40
C LEU A 283 9.77 17.19 -10.16
N VAL A 284 8.97 17.54 -11.16
CA VAL A 284 7.51 17.33 -11.14
C VAL A 284 7.11 16.58 -12.42
N ILE A 285 6.38 15.48 -12.28
CA ILE A 285 5.78 14.78 -13.41
C ILE A 285 4.43 15.39 -13.70
N LYS A 286 4.19 15.71 -14.97
CA LYS A 286 2.90 16.14 -15.48
C LYS A 286 2.35 15.11 -16.45
N THR A 287 1.16 14.59 -16.18
CA THR A 287 0.45 13.67 -17.07
C THR A 287 -0.68 14.41 -17.79
N VAL A 288 -0.90 14.09 -19.06
CA VAL A 288 -2.05 14.58 -19.85
C VAL A 288 -2.84 13.38 -20.33
N TYR A 289 -4.13 13.37 -20.02
CA TYR A 289 -5.04 12.26 -20.30
C TYR A 289 -5.82 12.48 -21.60
N SER A 290 -6.35 11.38 -22.14
CA SER A 290 -7.11 11.36 -23.40
C SER A 290 -8.40 12.20 -23.39
N ASN A 291 -8.92 12.54 -22.20
CA ASN A 291 -10.05 13.45 -22.03
C ASN A 291 -9.63 14.94 -21.90
N GLY A 292 -8.32 15.23 -21.92
CA GLY A 292 -7.75 16.56 -21.80
C GLY A 292 -7.40 17.00 -20.38
N ASP A 293 -7.71 16.18 -19.37
CA ASP A 293 -7.32 16.46 -17.98
C ASP A 293 -5.81 16.34 -17.83
N SER A 294 -5.24 17.11 -16.90
CA SER A 294 -3.82 17.06 -16.59
C SER A 294 -3.56 17.14 -15.10
N PHE A 295 -2.62 16.34 -14.62
CA PHE A 295 -2.25 16.27 -13.21
C PHE A 295 -0.74 16.41 -13.05
N GLU A 296 -0.31 17.02 -11.95
CA GLU A 296 1.10 17.27 -11.66
C GLU A 296 1.46 16.69 -10.28
N LYS A 297 2.58 15.97 -10.20
CA LYS A 297 3.07 15.43 -8.93
C LYS A 297 4.56 15.66 -8.77
N GLU A 298 4.95 16.22 -7.62
CA GLU A 298 6.36 16.35 -7.26
C GLU A 298 6.94 14.97 -6.94
N VAL A 299 7.98 14.57 -7.67
CA VAL A 299 8.62 13.26 -7.51
C VAL A 299 9.97 13.36 -6.80
N TYR A 300 10.64 14.51 -6.91
CA TYR A 300 11.92 14.77 -6.25
C TYR A 300 12.06 16.24 -5.86
N SER A 301 12.63 16.49 -4.69
CA SER A 301 13.08 17.79 -4.22
C SER A 301 14.27 17.56 -3.30
N GLU A 302 15.34 18.32 -3.51
CA GLU A 302 16.49 18.40 -2.60
C GLU A 302 16.23 19.36 -1.42
#